data_AF-A0A7W9CKC9-F1
#
_entry.id   AF-A0A7W9CKC9-F1
#
_cell.length_a   1.000
_cell.length_b   1.000
_cell.length_c   1.000
_cell.angle_alpha   90.00
_cell.angle_beta   90.00
_cell.angle_gamma   90.00
#
_symmetry.space_group_name_H-M   'P 1'
#
loop_
_entity.id
_entity.type
_entity.pdbx_description
1 polymer ?
#
loop_
_entity_poly.entity_id
_entity_poly.type
_entity_poly.pdbx_seq_one_letter_code
_entity_poly.pdbx_strand_id
1 'polypeptide(L)'
;MTLNPILRRSCAVGAIAVATTLMSVQPAFASANVEGLLQNVVDMLTGNTARLLAILAVVVVGILWMFGLFDLRRAAIVILGIVVVFGAAEIVGMITGGA
;
A
#
# COMPACT_ATOMS: atom_id res chain seq x y z
N MET A 1 29.40 10.05 -42.95
CA MET A 1 29.12 9.51 -41.60
C MET A 1 28.03 8.45 -41.71
N THR A 2 28.41 7.20 -41.95
CA THR A 2 27.49 6.08 -42.15
C THR A 2 27.01 5.57 -40.79
N LEU A 3 25.86 6.06 -40.31
CA LEU A 3 25.29 5.55 -39.05
C LEU A 3 24.86 4.09 -39.24
N ASN A 4 25.42 3.25 -38.37
CA ASN A 4 25.26 1.81 -38.32
C ASN A 4 23.76 1.40 -38.36
N PRO A 5 23.31 0.55 -39.31
CA PRO A 5 21.89 0.18 -39.45
C PRO A 5 21.32 -0.53 -38.20
N ILE A 6 22.18 -1.13 -37.39
CA ILE A 6 21.83 -1.78 -36.12
C ILE A 6 21.37 -0.74 -35.09
N LEU A 7 22.03 0.42 -35.03
CA LEU A 7 21.73 1.50 -34.08
C LEU A 7 20.39 2.18 -34.39
N ARG A 8 20.05 2.29 -35.68
CA ARG A 8 18.77 2.84 -36.16
C ARG A 8 17.58 1.92 -35.85
N ARG A 9 17.80 0.60 -35.84
CA ARG A 9 16.78 -0.40 -35.46
C ARG A 9 16.48 -0.35 -33.95
N SER A 10 17.49 -0.18 -33.11
CA SER A 10 17.30 -0.04 -31.65
C SER A 10 16.55 1.24 -31.27
N CYS A 11 16.84 2.37 -31.93
CA CYS A 11 16.05 3.60 -31.74
C CYS A 11 14.61 3.46 -32.23
N ALA A 12 14.36 2.75 -33.34
CA ALA A 12 13.01 2.53 -33.85
C ALA A 12 12.18 1.64 -32.91
N VAL A 13 12.76 0.57 -32.37
CA VAL A 13 12.09 -0.32 -31.39
C VAL A 13 11.85 0.41 -30.07
N GLY A 14 12.80 1.24 -29.61
CA GLY A 14 12.60 2.09 -28.43
C GLY A 14 11.50 3.12 -28.61
N ALA A 15 11.41 3.77 -29.78
CA ALA A 15 10.37 4.74 -30.08
C ALA A 15 8.98 4.09 -30.17
N ILE A 16 8.88 2.89 -30.75
CA ILE A 16 7.61 2.14 -30.80
C ILE A 16 7.21 1.66 -29.40
N ALA A 17 8.16 1.18 -28.58
CA ALA A 17 7.89 0.78 -27.20
C ALA A 17 7.39 1.96 -26.35
N VAL A 18 8.05 3.13 -26.45
CA VAL A 18 7.63 4.36 -25.77
C VAL A 18 6.27 4.85 -26.27
N ALA A 19 6.02 4.79 -27.58
CA ALA A 19 4.72 5.10 -28.17
C ALA A 19 3.62 4.14 -27.69
N THR A 20 3.90 2.83 -27.60
CA THR A 20 2.94 1.86 -27.05
C THR A 20 2.66 2.08 -25.57
N THR A 21 3.66 2.49 -24.77
CA THR A 21 3.43 2.83 -23.35
C THR A 21 2.66 4.13 -23.16
N LEU A 22 2.81 5.10 -24.07
CA LEU A 22 2.04 6.35 -24.07
C LEU A 22 0.59 6.11 -24.54
N MET A 23 0.38 5.16 -25.46
CA MET A 23 -0.96 4.73 -25.90
C MET A 23 -1.65 3.79 -24.89
N SER A 24 -0.90 3.13 -24.00
CA SER A 24 -1.43 2.35 -22.88
C SER A 24 -1.65 3.16 -21.61
N VAL A 25 -1.40 4.48 -21.62
CA VAL A 25 -1.96 5.39 -20.63
C VAL A 25 -3.44 5.56 -20.95
N GLN A 26 -4.20 4.49 -20.71
CA GLN A 26 -5.64 4.60 -20.65
C GLN A 26 -5.92 5.57 -19.49
N PRO A 27 -6.53 6.74 -19.76
CA PRO A 27 -6.86 7.63 -18.68
C PRO A 27 -7.89 6.92 -17.81
N ALA A 28 -7.99 7.33 -16.56
CA ALA A 28 -9.01 6.95 -15.60
C ALA A 28 -10.46 6.99 -16.15
N PHE A 29 -10.81 6.02 -17.01
CA PHE A 29 -12.10 5.78 -17.65
C PHE A 29 -12.26 4.25 -17.70
N ALA A 30 -13.19 3.63 -16.99
CA ALA A 30 -14.52 4.12 -16.68
C ALA A 30 -14.84 3.94 -15.19
N SER A 31 -15.72 4.79 -14.68
CA SER A 31 -16.43 4.69 -13.40
C SER A 31 -17.11 3.31 -13.20
N ALA A 32 -16.35 2.26 -12.88
CA ALA A 32 -16.89 0.90 -12.80
C ALA A 32 -16.63 0.18 -11.47
N ASN A 33 -15.64 0.58 -10.65
CA ASN A 33 -15.52 -0.03 -9.32
C ASN A 33 -14.63 0.75 -8.34
N VAL A 34 -14.77 2.08 -8.23
CA VAL A 34 -14.02 2.84 -7.20
C VAL A 34 -14.29 2.24 -5.82
N GLU A 35 -15.53 1.85 -5.56
CA GLU A 35 -15.97 1.09 -4.39
C GLU A 35 -15.14 -0.19 -4.17
N GLY A 36 -14.97 -1.04 -5.19
CA GLY A 36 -14.22 -2.29 -5.12
C GLY A 36 -12.71 -2.11 -5.08
N LEU A 37 -12.17 -1.02 -5.62
CA LEU A 37 -10.77 -0.66 -5.41
C LEU A 37 -10.55 -0.22 -3.95
N LEU A 38 -11.46 0.57 -3.40
CA LEU A 38 -11.42 0.99 -1.99
C LEU A 38 -11.61 -0.22 -1.06
N GLN A 39 -12.53 -1.13 -1.35
CA GLN A 39 -12.71 -2.37 -0.60
C GLN A 39 -11.47 -3.27 -0.68
N ASN A 40 -10.88 -3.49 -1.86
CA ASN A 40 -9.63 -4.25 -1.98
C ASN A 40 -8.50 -3.63 -1.15
N VAL A 41 -8.39 -2.31 -1.11
CA VAL A 41 -7.40 -1.63 -0.25
C VAL A 41 -7.73 -1.87 1.22
N VAL A 42 -8.99 -1.71 1.64
CA VAL A 42 -9.41 -1.99 3.02
C VAL A 42 -9.13 -3.45 3.39
N ASP A 43 -9.44 -4.41 2.52
CA ASP A 43 -9.19 -5.84 2.72
C ASP A 43 -7.68 -6.14 2.80
N MET A 44 -6.86 -5.48 1.98
CA MET A 44 -5.40 -5.60 2.09
C MET A 44 -4.86 -5.03 3.41
N LEU A 45 -5.43 -3.92 3.89
CA LEU A 45 -5.00 -3.24 5.12
C LEU A 45 -5.57 -3.87 6.40
N THR A 46 -6.70 -4.57 6.33
CA THR A 46 -7.34 -5.21 7.49
C THR A 46 -7.17 -6.73 7.50
N GLY A 47 -6.74 -7.32 6.38
CA GLY A 47 -6.53 -8.75 6.23
C GLY A 47 -5.34 -9.31 7.01
N ASN A 48 -5.11 -10.62 6.84
CA ASN A 48 -4.10 -11.37 7.61
C ASN A 48 -2.67 -10.84 7.43
N THR A 49 -2.32 -10.34 6.24
CA THR A 49 -0.99 -9.78 5.96
C THR A 49 -0.70 -8.55 6.83
N ALA A 50 -1.64 -7.61 6.96
CA ALA A 50 -1.47 -6.44 7.81
C ALA A 50 -1.41 -6.80 9.30
N ARG A 51 -2.22 -7.77 9.74
CA ARG A 51 -2.15 -8.32 11.10
C ARG A 51 -0.77 -8.89 11.42
N LEU A 52 -0.16 -9.64 10.49
CA LEU A 52 1.19 -10.18 10.69
C LEU A 52 2.23 -9.07 10.83
N LEU A 53 2.17 -8.03 9.99
CA LEU A 53 3.06 -6.88 10.10
C LEU A 53 2.90 -6.14 11.43
N ALA A 54 1.68 -6.00 11.93
CA ALA A 54 1.43 -5.38 13.23
C ALA A 54 1.99 -6.21 14.39
N ILE A 55 1.86 -7.53 14.36
CA ILE A 55 2.46 -8.41 15.37
C ILE A 55 3.98 -8.21 15.40
N LEU A 56 4.64 -8.17 14.23
CA LEU A 56 6.08 -7.90 14.17
C LEU A 56 6.44 -6.53 14.75
N ALA A 57 5.66 -5.49 14.44
CA ALA A 57 5.89 -4.16 15.01
C ALA A 57 5.77 -4.15 16.55
N VAL A 58 4.78 -4.85 17.11
CA VAL A 58 4.61 -4.99 18.58
C VAL A 58 5.81 -5.71 19.20
N VAL A 59 6.30 -6.78 18.57
CA VAL A 59 7.49 -7.50 19.05
C VAL A 59 8.71 -6.59 19.10
N VAL A 60 8.93 -5.79 18.06
CA VAL A 60 10.05 -4.83 18.01
C VAL A 60 9.92 -3.79 19.12
N VAL A 61 8.73 -3.23 19.36
CA VAL A 61 8.49 -2.27 20.44
C VAL A 61 8.78 -2.90 21.81
N GLY A 62 8.34 -4.15 22.03
CA GLY A 62 8.61 -4.88 23.27
C GLY A 62 10.11 -5.10 23.51
N ILE A 63 10.84 -5.49 22.48
CA ILE A 63 12.30 -5.68 22.55
C ILE A 63 13.00 -4.35 22.84
N LEU A 64 12.65 -3.27 22.12
CA LEU A 64 13.21 -1.93 22.35
C LEU A 64 12.96 -1.43 23.78
N TRP A 65 11.81 -1.79 24.34
CA TRP A 65 11.45 -1.44 25.70
C TRP A 65 12.26 -2.22 26.75
N MET A 66 12.59 -3.50 26.49
CA MET A 66 13.47 -4.30 27.38
C MET A 66 14.88 -3.72 27.52
N PHE A 67 15.38 -3.01 26.49
CA PHE A 67 16.68 -2.33 26.55
C PHE A 67 16.64 -0.95 27.22
N GLY A 68 15.48 -0.53 27.74
CA GLY A 68 15.33 0.78 28.39
C GLY A 68 15.51 1.98 27.44
N LEU A 69 15.54 1.73 26.12
CA LEU A 69 15.68 2.76 25.09
C LEU A 69 14.36 3.51 24.83
N PHE A 70 13.25 3.01 25.40
CA PHE A 70 11.91 3.53 25.19
C PHE A 70 11.15 3.67 26.52
N ASP A 71 10.39 4.74 26.67
CA ASP A 71 9.54 4.97 27.85
C ASP A 71 8.20 4.22 27.73
N LEU A 72 7.66 3.80 28.89
CA LEU A 72 6.31 3.23 29.01
C LEU A 72 5.23 4.06 28.31
N ARG A 73 5.35 5.39 28.43
CA ARG A 73 4.42 6.34 27.82
C ARG A 73 4.45 6.26 26.30
N ARG A 74 5.63 6.10 25.70
CA ARG A 74 5.78 6.00 24.24
C ARG A 74 5.30 4.64 23.75
N ALA A 75 5.59 3.56 24.49
CA ALA A 75 5.09 2.23 24.18
C ALA A 75 3.54 2.18 24.20
N ALA A 76 2.92 2.78 25.22
CA ALA A 76 1.47 2.81 25.35
C ALA A 76 0.78 3.55 24.18
N ILE A 77 1.36 4.65 23.70
CA ILE A 77 0.83 5.41 22.54
C ILE A 77 0.87 4.55 21.27
N VAL A 78 1.95 3.79 21.06
CA VAL A 78 2.07 2.90 19.90
C VAL A 78 1.03 1.79 19.95
N ILE A 79 0.85 1.15 21.11
CA ILE A 79 -0.16 0.11 21.29
C ILE A 79 -1.57 0.67 21.05
N LEU A 80 -1.87 1.86 21.58
CA LEU A 80 -3.15 2.53 21.36
C LEU A 80 -3.39 2.82 19.87
N GLY A 81 -2.36 3.27 19.14
CA GLY A 81 -2.44 3.44 17.69
C GLY A 81 -2.80 2.16 16.94
N ILE A 82 -2.20 1.03 17.32
CA ILE A 82 -2.49 -0.27 16.72
C ILE A 82 -3.95 -0.68 16.97
N VAL A 83 -4.45 -0.51 18.19
CA VAL A 83 -5.85 -0.81 18.53
C VAL A 83 -6.81 0.02 17.68
N VAL A 84 -6.51 1.30 17.46
CA VAL A 84 -7.34 2.18 16.63
C VAL A 84 -7.31 1.74 15.16
N VAL A 85 -6.15 1.42 14.59
CA VAL A 85 -6.03 1.01 13.18
C VAL A 85 -6.83 -0.25 12.90
N PHE A 86 -6.73 -1.27 13.76
CA PHE A 86 -7.48 -2.53 13.56
C PHE A 86 -8.94 -2.44 14.01
N GLY A 87 -9.26 -1.58 14.98
CA GLY A 87 -10.63 -1.38 15.46
C GLY A 87 -11.46 -0.42 14.60
N ALA A 88 -10.85 0.36 13.71
CA ALA A 88 -11.53 1.39 12.94
C ALA A 88 -12.68 0.83 12.07
N ALA A 89 -12.48 -0.32 11.42
CA ALA A 89 -13.50 -0.91 10.55
C ALA A 89 -14.78 -1.27 11.33
N GLU A 90 -14.64 -1.90 12.50
CA GLU A 90 -15.75 -2.24 13.40
C GLU A 90 -16.47 -0.99 13.93
N ILE A 91 -15.72 0.04 14.33
CA ILE A 91 -16.28 1.31 14.81
C ILE A 91 -17.13 1.98 13.71
N VAL A 92 -16.60 2.05 12.49
CA VAL A 92 -17.33 2.63 11.36
C VAL A 92 -18.56 1.78 11.03
N GLY A 93 -18.44 0.45 11.06
CA GLY A 93 -19.56 -0.47 10.89
C GLY A 93 -20.70 -0.20 11.88
N MET A 94 -20.41 -0.02 13.17
CA MET A 94 -21.42 0.34 14.17
C MET A 94 -22.10 1.69 13.91
N ILE A 95 -21.39 2.65 13.34
CA ILE A 95 -21.92 4.00 13.05
C ILE A 95 -22.80 3.98 11.79
N THR A 96 -22.43 3.22 10.77
CA THR A 96 -23.17 3.18 9.49
C THR A 96 -24.40 2.27 9.54
N GLY A 97 -24.78 1.76 10.72
CA GLY A 97 -25.88 0.82 10.88
C GLY A 97 -25.53 -0.57 10.38
N GLY A 98 -24.30 -1.04 10.65
CA GLY A 98 -23.79 -2.37 10.31
C GLY A 98 -24.82 -3.44 10.62
N ALA A 99 -24.94 -4.40 9.70
CA ALA A 99 -25.98 -5.44 9.67
C ALA A 99 -26.41 -5.97 11.04
#